data_AF-X1URI9-F1
#
_entry.id   AF-X1URI9-F1
#
_cell.length_a   1.000
_cell.length_b   1.000
_cell.length_c   1.000
_cell.angle_alpha   90.00
_cell.angle_beta   90.00
_cell.angle_gamma   90.00
#
_symmetry.space_group_name_H-M   'P 1'
#
loop_
_entity.id
_entity.type
_entity.pdbx_description
1 polymer ?
#
loop_
_entity_poly.entity_id
_entity_poly.type
_entity_poly.pdbx_seq_one_letter_code
_entity_poly.pdbx_strand_id
1 'polypeptide(L)'
;MDLLKILVLAAGVLALGFVGYLMFAILRHDEGNEKMKEISLAIRQGAMAFLRREFITLGIFTVVIFIALSLFVEPKPLVAITYVIGTLTSALAGFLGMNIATKANARTANAAMGSWAKGLKIAFSSGA
;
A
#
# COMPACT_ATOMS: atom_id res chain seq x y z
N MET A 1 -5.45 -20.32 -24.49
CA MET A 1 -5.65 -19.78 -23.12
C MET A 1 -7.12 -19.85 -22.81
N ASP A 2 -7.51 -20.53 -21.74
CA ASP A 2 -8.91 -20.59 -21.31
C ASP A 2 -9.40 -19.16 -21.02
N LEU A 3 -10.58 -18.79 -21.53
CA LEU A 3 -11.20 -17.46 -21.36
C LEU A 3 -11.12 -16.96 -19.91
N LEU A 4 -11.30 -17.88 -18.96
CA LEU A 4 -11.18 -17.62 -17.52
C LEU A 4 -9.84 -17.00 -17.11
N LYS A 5 -8.71 -17.49 -17.63
CA LYS A 5 -7.36 -17.00 -17.26
C LYS A 5 -7.14 -15.56 -17.73
N ILE A 6 -7.66 -15.24 -18.92
CA ILE A 6 -7.60 -13.89 -19.48
C ILE A 6 -8.44 -12.94 -18.60
N LEU A 7 -9.64 -13.35 -18.20
CA LEU A 7 -10.50 -12.55 -17.33
C LEU A 7 -9.87 -12.27 -15.96
N VAL A 8 -9.22 -13.26 -15.34
CA VAL A 8 -8.54 -13.08 -14.04
C VAL A 8 -7.40 -12.06 -14.15
N LEU A 9 -6.55 -12.17 -15.18
CA LEU A 9 -5.47 -11.21 -15.40
C LEU A 9 -6.01 -9.81 -15.72
N ALA A 10 -7.04 -9.71 -16.56
CA ALA A 10 -7.68 -8.45 -16.88
C ALA A 10 -8.29 -7.77 -15.65
N ALA A 11 -8.96 -8.53 -14.77
CA ALA A 11 -9.52 -8.01 -13.53
C ALA A 11 -8.43 -7.45 -12.60
N GLY A 12 -7.29 -8.13 -12.48
CA GLY A 12 -6.15 -7.64 -11.70
C GLY A 12 -5.59 -6.31 -12.22
N VAL A 13 -5.42 -6.20 -13.55
CA VAL A 13 -4.97 -4.96 -14.19
C VAL A 13 -5.99 -3.83 -14.00
N LEU A 14 -7.28 -4.11 -14.18
CA LEU A 14 -8.35 -3.13 -13.96
C LEU A 14 -8.41 -2.65 -12.50
N ALA A 15 -8.24 -3.56 -11.54
CA ALA A 15 -8.21 -3.21 -10.12
C ALA A 15 -7.04 -2.26 -9.80
N LEU A 16 -5.83 -2.57 -10.29
CA LEU A 16 -4.67 -1.69 -10.11
C LEU A 16 -4.87 -0.33 -10.81
N GLY A 17 -5.50 -0.31 -11.98
CA GLY A 17 -5.86 0.92 -12.68
C GLY A 17 -6.87 1.77 -11.89
N PHE A 18 -7.87 1.13 -11.28
CA PHE A 18 -8.86 1.82 -10.44
C PHE A 18 -8.24 2.40 -9.18
N VAL A 19 -7.36 1.66 -8.50
CA VAL A 19 -6.59 2.17 -7.35
C VAL A 19 -5.73 3.37 -7.76
N GLY A 20 -5.06 3.29 -8.92
CA GLY A 20 -4.29 4.41 -9.47
C GLY A 20 -5.16 5.66 -9.72
N TYR A 21 -6.37 5.47 -10.25
CA TYR A 21 -7.34 6.55 -10.41
C TYR A 21 -7.77 7.16 -9.07
N LEU A 22 -8.10 6.34 -8.06
CA LEU A 22 -8.48 6.81 -6.73
C LEU A 22 -7.36 7.60 -6.06
N MET A 23 -6.13 7.08 -6.11
CA MET A 23 -4.96 7.79 -5.61
C MET A 23 -4.80 9.17 -6.27
N PHE A 24 -4.91 9.23 -7.60
CA PHE A 24 -4.83 10.50 -8.33
C PHE A 24 -5.96 11.47 -7.92
N ALA A 25 -7.18 10.98 -7.79
CA ALA A 25 -8.32 11.78 -7.35
C ALA A 25 -8.11 12.35 -5.94
N ILE A 26 -7.64 11.53 -5.00
CA ILE A 26 -7.33 11.95 -3.63
C ILE A 26 -6.25 13.03 -3.62
N LEU A 27 -5.14 12.83 -4.33
CA LEU A 27 -4.00 13.75 -4.29
C LEU A 27 -4.32 15.15 -4.83
N ARG A 28 -5.37 15.29 -5.65
CA ARG A 28 -5.88 16.59 -6.14
C ARG A 28 -6.67 17.37 -5.09
N HIS A 29 -7.10 16.76 -3.99
CA HIS A 29 -7.70 17.48 -2.89
C HIS A 29 -6.67 18.31 -2.12
N ASP A 30 -7.09 19.47 -1.64
CA ASP A 30 -6.25 20.37 -0.85
C ASP A 30 -5.95 19.79 0.53
N GLU A 31 -4.69 19.87 0.96
CA GLU A 31 -4.22 19.43 2.27
C GLU A 31 -4.67 20.35 3.42
N GLY A 32 -5.27 21.48 3.11
CA GLY A 32 -5.79 22.46 4.07
C GLY A 32 -4.77 23.53 4.44
N ASN A 33 -4.93 24.05 5.66
CA ASN A 33 -4.09 25.12 6.18
C ASN A 33 -2.66 24.63 6.54
N GLU A 34 -1.79 25.58 6.86
CA GLU A 34 -0.38 25.29 7.21
C GLU A 34 -0.26 24.31 8.38
N LYS A 35 -1.13 24.44 9.39
CA LYS A 35 -1.06 23.55 10.56
C LYS A 35 -1.41 22.10 10.21
N MET A 36 -2.40 21.89 9.35
CA MET A 36 -2.76 20.56 8.83
C MET A 36 -1.60 19.94 8.04
N LYS A 37 -0.94 20.73 7.19
CA LYS A 37 0.21 20.29 6.39
C LYS A 37 1.40 19.92 7.26
N GLU A 38 1.71 20.72 8.28
CA GLU A 38 2.79 20.48 9.25
C GLU A 38 2.58 19.14 9.98
N ILE A 39 1.38 18.92 10.54
CA ILE A 39 1.05 17.69 11.26
C ILE A 39 1.10 16.47 10.34
N SER A 40 0.51 16.58 9.14
CA SER A 40 0.54 15.50 8.15
C SER A 40 1.95 15.12 7.75
N LEU A 41 2.82 16.12 7.55
CA LEU A 41 4.23 15.89 7.23
C LEU A 41 4.96 15.15 8.36
N ALA A 42 4.75 15.54 9.62
CA ALA A 42 5.35 14.88 10.77
C ALA A 42 4.89 13.41 10.89
N ILE A 43 3.59 13.15 10.72
CA ILE A 43 3.03 11.79 10.69
C ILE A 43 3.67 10.97 9.56
N ARG A 44 3.74 11.55 8.36
CA ARG A 44 4.33 10.87 7.19
C ARG A 44 5.79 10.53 7.43
N GLN A 45 6.59 11.46 7.96
CA GLN A 45 7.99 11.19 8.27
C GLN A 45 8.15 10.07 9.29
N GLY A 46 7.38 10.10 10.37
CA GLY A 46 7.38 9.04 11.40
C GLY A 46 6.99 7.67 10.85
N ALA A 47 5.89 7.62 10.08
CA ALA A 47 5.41 6.38 9.46
C ALA A 47 6.42 5.78 8.49
N MET A 48 7.06 6.61 7.65
CA MET A 48 8.06 6.13 6.69
C MET A 48 9.35 5.69 7.39
N ALA A 49 9.73 6.35 8.49
CA ALA A 49 10.87 5.91 9.31
C ALA A 49 10.59 4.56 9.98
N PHE A 50 9.39 4.38 10.52
CA PHE A 50 8.93 3.11 11.10
C PHE A 50 8.95 1.98 10.06
N LEU A 51 8.29 2.19 8.90
CA LEU A 51 8.23 1.17 7.84
C LEU A 51 9.62 0.78 7.35
N ARG A 52 10.52 1.75 7.18
CA ARG A 52 11.90 1.46 6.78
C ARG A 52 12.59 0.55 7.79
N ARG A 53 12.42 0.81 9.09
CA ARG A 53 13.01 -0.01 10.14
C ARG A 53 12.39 -1.41 10.18
N GLU A 54 11.08 -1.50 10.08
CA GLU A 54 10.33 -2.76 10.04
C GLU A 54 10.76 -3.62 8.83
N PHE A 55 10.83 -3.04 7.64
CA PHE A 55 11.18 -3.76 6.41
C PHE A 55 12.62 -4.26 6.41
N ILE A 56 13.55 -3.57 7.06
CA ILE A 56 14.92 -4.08 7.24
C ILE A 56 14.90 -5.33 8.12
N THR A 57 14.17 -5.30 9.24
CA THR A 57 14.04 -6.45 10.14
C THR A 57 13.34 -7.62 9.45
N LEU A 58 12.22 -7.38 8.77
CA LEU A 58 11.49 -8.38 8.01
C LEU A 58 12.29 -8.91 6.80
N GLY A 59 13.15 -8.08 6.21
CA GLY A 59 14.05 -8.50 5.13
C GLY A 59 15.02 -9.59 5.58
N ILE A 60 15.61 -9.45 6.77
CA ILE A 60 16.46 -10.50 7.37
C ILE A 60 15.65 -11.78 7.58
N PHE A 61 14.45 -11.67 8.16
CA PHE A 61 13.56 -12.81 8.35
C PHE A 61 13.21 -13.50 7.02
N THR A 62 12.92 -12.72 5.98
CA THR A 62 12.59 -13.22 4.64
C THR A 62 13.74 -14.03 4.05
N VAL A 63 14.98 -13.58 4.20
CA VAL A 63 16.16 -14.32 3.73
C VAL A 63 16.32 -15.65 4.47
N VAL A 64 16.16 -15.65 5.80
CA VAL A 64 16.25 -16.88 6.60
C VAL A 64 15.20 -17.90 6.18
N ILE A 65 13.95 -17.48 6.00
CA ILE A 65 12.87 -18.37 5.55
C ILE A 65 13.09 -18.82 4.11
N PHE A 66 13.57 -17.95 3.22
CA PHE A 66 13.91 -18.35 1.85
C PHE A 66 14.93 -19.50 1.82
N ILE A 67 16.00 -19.41 2.62
CA ILE A 67 17.01 -20.48 2.74
C ILE A 67 16.37 -21.75 3.28
N ALA A 68 15.58 -21.65 4.36
CA ALA A 68 14.92 -22.81 4.95
C ALA A 68 13.97 -23.51 3.96
N LEU A 69 13.12 -22.76 3.27
CA LEU A 69 12.22 -23.30 2.24
C LEU A 69 13.00 -23.94 1.09
N SER A 70 14.09 -23.30 0.64
CA SER A 70 14.92 -23.82 -0.44
C SER A 70 15.64 -25.13 -0.10
N LEU A 71 15.86 -25.44 1.19
CA LEU A 71 16.56 -26.63 1.64
C LEU A 71 15.62 -27.75 2.08
N PHE A 72 14.47 -27.41 2.69
CA PHE A 72 13.62 -28.38 3.37
C PHE A 72 12.25 -28.65 2.72
N VAL A 73 11.75 -27.80 1.81
CA VAL A 73 10.37 -27.91 1.30
C VAL A 73 10.32 -28.11 -0.22
N GLU A 74 9.81 -29.27 -0.65
CA GLU A 74 9.57 -29.57 -2.07
C GLU A 74 8.28 -28.93 -2.59
N PRO A 75 8.19 -28.56 -3.89
CA PRO A 75 9.25 -28.62 -4.90
C PRO A 75 10.27 -27.48 -4.76
N LYS A 76 11.53 -27.82 -4.50
CA LYS A 76 12.63 -26.85 -4.39
C LYS A 76 13.13 -26.45 -5.78
N PRO A 77 13.55 -25.19 -6.02
CA PRO A 77 13.42 -24.01 -5.17
C PRO A 77 12.11 -23.24 -5.40
N LEU A 78 11.15 -23.79 -6.15
CA LEU A 78 9.92 -23.11 -6.59
C LEU A 78 9.10 -22.55 -5.42
N VAL A 79 9.01 -23.29 -4.32
CA VAL A 79 8.31 -22.83 -3.10
C VAL A 79 8.98 -21.58 -2.52
N ALA A 80 10.30 -21.58 -2.43
CA ALA A 80 11.07 -20.45 -1.91
C ALA A 80 10.98 -19.20 -2.81
N ILE A 81 11.01 -19.40 -4.13
CA ILE A 81 10.84 -18.31 -5.12
C ILE A 81 9.43 -17.70 -5.00
N THR A 82 8.39 -18.54 -4.93
CA THR A 82 7.00 -18.07 -4.81
C THR A 82 6.79 -17.32 -3.50
N TYR A 83 7.41 -17.79 -2.41
CA TYR A 83 7.43 -17.10 -1.12
C TYR A 83 8.01 -15.69 -1.24
N VAL A 84 9.19 -15.53 -1.87
CA VAL A 84 9.82 -14.21 -2.03
C VAL A 84 8.98 -13.28 -2.90
N ILE A 85 8.38 -13.78 -3.99
CA ILE A 85 7.48 -12.97 -4.82
C ILE A 85 6.28 -12.49 -3.99
N GLY A 86 5.70 -13.37 -3.18
CA GLY A 86 4.59 -13.05 -2.28
C GLY A 86 4.96 -12.01 -1.23
N THR A 87 6.09 -12.19 -0.54
CA THR A 87 6.53 -11.24 0.51
C THR A 87 6.87 -9.87 -0.07
N LEU A 88 7.52 -9.81 -1.23
CA LEU A 88 7.79 -8.55 -1.92
C LEU A 88 6.51 -7.83 -2.33
N THR A 89 5.54 -8.57 -2.89
CA THR A 89 4.24 -8.00 -3.28
C THR A 89 3.47 -7.50 -2.06
N SER A 90 3.49 -8.25 -0.94
CA SER A 90 2.89 -7.84 0.33
C SER A 90 3.55 -6.60 0.92
N ALA A 91 4.89 -6.54 0.92
CA ALA A 91 5.64 -5.38 1.40
C ALA A 91 5.33 -4.14 0.55
N LEU A 92 5.24 -4.30 -0.78
CA LEU A 92 4.86 -3.23 -1.70
C LEU A 92 3.44 -2.72 -1.41
N ALA A 93 2.47 -3.62 -1.21
CA ALA A 93 1.10 -3.25 -0.85
C ALA A 93 1.05 -2.45 0.46
N GLY A 94 1.77 -2.91 1.50
CA GLY A 94 1.87 -2.20 2.78
C GLY A 94 2.50 -0.82 2.65
N PHE A 95 3.57 -0.70 1.85
CA PHE A 95 4.25 0.57 1.59
C PHE A 95 3.35 1.57 0.86
N LEU A 96 2.70 1.14 -0.23
CA LEU A 96 1.80 1.99 -1.01
C LEU A 96 0.59 2.43 -0.17
N GLY A 97 0.00 1.50 0.59
CA GLY A 97 -1.11 1.78 1.50
C GLY A 97 -0.75 2.83 2.56
N MET A 98 0.39 2.68 3.23
CA MET A 98 0.86 3.70 4.19
C MET A 98 1.13 5.05 3.52
N ASN A 99 1.68 5.04 2.31
CA ASN A 99 1.98 6.27 1.58
C ASN A 99 0.71 7.06 1.24
N ILE A 100 -0.34 6.40 0.74
CA ILE A 100 -1.59 7.07 0.43
C ILE A 100 -2.35 7.48 1.70
N ALA A 101 -2.40 6.63 2.73
CA ALA A 101 -3.07 6.92 3.99
C ALA A 101 -2.48 8.17 4.67
N THR A 102 -1.15 8.26 4.74
CA THR A 102 -0.45 9.42 5.34
C THR A 102 -0.58 10.70 4.52
N LYS A 103 -0.83 10.63 3.21
CA LYS A 103 -1.12 11.79 2.37
C LYS A 103 -2.61 12.16 2.38
N ALA A 104 -3.50 11.21 2.60
CA ALA A 104 -4.95 11.42 2.61
C ALA A 104 -5.46 12.01 3.93
N ASN A 105 -4.72 11.88 5.04
CA ASN A 105 -5.16 12.30 6.38
C ASN A 105 -5.58 13.79 6.46
N ALA A 106 -4.72 14.72 6.05
CA ALA A 106 -4.98 16.16 6.09
C ALA A 106 -6.04 16.56 5.07
N ARG A 107 -6.03 15.93 3.88
CA ARG A 107 -7.06 16.12 2.86
C ARG A 107 -8.45 15.72 3.37
N THR A 108 -8.52 14.63 4.11
CA THR A 108 -9.74 14.15 4.76
C THR A 108 -10.22 15.14 5.81
N ALA A 109 -9.32 15.60 6.69
CA ALA A 109 -9.66 16.60 7.72
C ALA A 109 -10.12 17.92 7.12
N ASN A 110 -9.44 18.42 6.09
CA ASN A 110 -9.79 19.63 5.37
C ASN A 110 -11.17 19.50 4.68
N ALA A 111 -11.44 18.38 4.01
CA ALA A 111 -12.74 18.13 3.39
C ALA A 111 -13.87 18.01 4.42
N ALA A 112 -13.59 17.47 5.60
CA ALA A 112 -14.54 17.35 6.70
C ALA A 112 -14.97 18.72 7.26
N MET A 113 -14.13 19.77 7.16
CA MET A 113 -14.52 21.13 7.54
C MET A 113 -15.70 21.66 6.71
N GLY A 114 -15.82 21.21 5.45
CA GLY A 114 -16.94 21.59 4.58
C GLY A 114 -18.15 20.66 4.71
N SER A 115 -17.93 19.36 4.87
CA SER A 115 -18.99 18.37 5.09
C SER A 115 -18.40 17.04 5.52
N TRP A 116 -19.00 16.40 6.52
CA TRP A 116 -18.62 15.04 6.96
C TRP A 116 -18.64 14.03 5.80
N ALA A 117 -19.60 14.15 4.87
CA ALA A 117 -19.74 13.22 3.75
C ALA A 117 -18.57 13.34 2.76
N LYS A 118 -18.04 14.56 2.57
CA LYS A 118 -16.85 14.80 1.74
C LYS A 118 -15.60 14.20 2.39
N GLY A 119 -15.43 14.39 3.70
CA GLY A 119 -14.36 13.76 4.47
C GLY A 119 -14.42 12.24 4.38
N LEU A 120 -15.59 11.65 4.64
CA LEU A 120 -15.80 10.20 4.58
C LEU A 120 -15.47 9.62 3.19
N LYS A 121 -15.86 10.33 2.11
CA LYS A 121 -15.56 9.88 0.75
C LYS A 121 -14.05 9.77 0.51
N ILE A 122 -13.26 10.74 0.96
CA ILE A 122 -11.79 10.71 0.82
C ILE A 122 -11.20 9.60 1.69
N ALA A 123 -11.65 9.49 2.95
CA ALA A 123 -11.18 8.47 3.88
C ALA A 123 -11.41 7.06 3.33
N PHE A 124 -12.64 6.77 2.88
CA PHE A 124 -12.99 5.46 2.33
C PHE A 124 -12.22 5.16 1.04
N SER A 125 -12.13 6.15 0.14
CA SER A 125 -11.36 6.00 -1.11
C SER A 125 -9.86 5.79 -0.88
N SER A 126 -9.31 6.29 0.23
CA SER A 126 -7.90 6.11 0.56
C SER A 126 -7.56 4.72 1.09
N GLY A 127 -8.57 3.97 1.55
CA GLY A 127 -8.42 2.59 2.02
C GLY A 127 -8.90 1.52 1.03
N ALA A 128 -9.47 1.93 -0.11
CA ALA A 128 -9.93 1.06 -1.20
C ALA A 128 -8.80 0.80 -2.21
#